data_AF-A0A931PP61-F1
#
_entry.id   AF-A0A931PP61-F1
#
_cell.length_a   1.000
_cell.length_b   1.000
_cell.length_c   1.000
_cell.angle_alpha   90.00
_cell.angle_beta   90.00
_cell.angle_gamma   90.00
#
_symmetry.space_group_name_H-M   'P 1'
#
loop_
_entity.id
_entity.type
_entity.pdbx_description
1 polymer ?
#
loop_
_entity_poly.entity_id
_entity_poly.type
_entity_poly.pdbx_seq_one_letter_code
_entity_poly.pdbx_strand_id
1 'polypeptide(L)'
;MTDTLILQPYEGTWPPDDPDAAFRQMVAEYSRIDPLPTLATLSRHKAIPVGALVRFILARYCTSGSDALLEMGPRVVRQMDEIVRAAEAAGSDDARLHAYAALKGIVAWLQVPLDDPGWQPGRGAFRQTP
;
A
#
# COMPACT_ATOMS: atom_id res chain seq x y z
N MET A 1 -23.67 1.24 15.96
CA MET A 1 -23.42 -0.21 16.20
C MET A 1 -22.12 -0.31 16.99
N THR A 2 -22.08 -1.20 17.98
CA THR A 2 -20.86 -1.49 18.74
C THR A 2 -20.43 -2.89 18.37
N ASP A 3 -19.39 -2.98 17.55
CA ASP A 3 -18.83 -4.26 17.11
C ASP A 3 -17.59 -4.57 17.95
N THR A 4 -17.47 -5.82 18.41
CA THR A 4 -16.32 -6.30 19.18
C THR A 4 -15.38 -7.06 18.23
N LEU A 5 -14.12 -6.62 18.15
CA LEU A 5 -13.07 -7.28 17.37
C LEU A 5 -12.17 -8.10 18.30
N ILE A 6 -11.87 -9.33 17.89
CA ILE A 6 -10.93 -10.22 18.59
C ILE A 6 -9.63 -10.25 17.79
N LEU A 7 -8.53 -9.82 18.40
CA LEU A 7 -7.19 -9.81 17.79
C LEU A 7 -6.53 -11.19 17.95
N GLN A 8 -7.08 -12.20 17.27
CA GLN A 8 -6.53 -13.57 17.30
C GLN A 8 -5.37 -13.71 16.30
N PRO A 9 -4.31 -14.47 16.66
CA PRO A 9 -3.30 -14.90 15.69
C PRO A 9 -3.97 -15.66 14.53
N TYR A 10 -3.42 -15.49 13.33
CA TYR A 10 -3.82 -16.24 12.15
C TYR A 10 -2.86 -17.40 11.94
N GLU A 11 -3.39 -18.61 11.95
CA GLU A 11 -2.67 -19.84 11.63
C GLU A 11 -3.36 -20.55 10.46
N GLY A 12 -2.58 -21.14 9.57
CA GLY A 12 -3.13 -21.85 8.42
C GLY A 12 -2.07 -22.61 7.64
N THR A 13 -2.55 -23.54 6.82
CA THR A 13 -1.79 -24.21 5.78
C THR A 13 -2.48 -23.92 4.45
N TRP A 14 -1.70 -23.83 3.37
CA TRP A 14 -2.22 -23.57 2.03
C TRP A 14 -1.54 -24.50 1.01
N PRO A 15 -2.21 -24.79 -0.12
CA PRO A 15 -1.62 -25.54 -1.22
C PRO A 15 -0.35 -24.87 -1.78
N PRO A 16 0.60 -25.64 -2.35
CA PRO A 16 1.81 -25.09 -2.97
C PRO A 16 1.54 -24.10 -4.12
N ASP A 17 0.36 -24.19 -4.72
CA ASP A 17 -0.12 -23.45 -5.88
C ASP A 17 -1.14 -22.35 -5.53
N ASP A 18 -1.33 -22.03 -4.25
CA ASP A 18 -2.18 -20.91 -3.83
C ASP A 18 -1.57 -19.55 -4.28
N PRO A 19 -2.25 -18.79 -5.16
CA PRO A 19 -1.75 -17.51 -5.65
C PRO A 19 -1.59 -16.46 -4.53
N ASP A 20 -2.30 -16.62 -3.41
CA ASP A 20 -2.25 -15.74 -2.24
C ASP A 20 -1.34 -16.28 -1.12
N ALA A 21 -0.60 -17.38 -1.37
CA ALA A 21 0.26 -18.04 -0.38
C ALA A 21 1.20 -17.07 0.35
N ALA A 22 1.87 -16.19 -0.40
CA ALA A 22 2.80 -15.21 0.16
C ALA A 22 2.10 -14.20 1.08
N PHE A 23 0.89 -13.75 0.72
CA PHE A 23 0.11 -12.83 1.53
C PHE A 23 -0.41 -13.50 2.81
N ARG A 24 -0.97 -14.72 2.70
CA ARG A 24 -1.39 -15.53 3.86
C ARG A 24 -0.22 -15.79 4.82
N GLN A 25 0.96 -16.09 4.28
CA GLN A 25 2.18 -16.29 5.06
C GLN A 25 2.57 -15.04 5.83
N MET A 26 2.54 -13.88 5.18
CA MET A 26 2.83 -12.60 5.82
C MET A 26 1.83 -12.29 6.93
N VAL A 27 0.53 -12.49 6.69
CA VAL A 27 -0.50 -12.30 7.72
C VAL A 27 -0.26 -13.24 8.90
N ALA A 28 0.04 -14.52 8.66
CA ALA A 28 0.32 -15.49 9.71
C ALA A 28 1.54 -15.08 10.55
N GLU A 29 2.64 -14.65 9.90
CA GLU A 29 3.85 -14.21 10.58
C GLU A 29 3.61 -12.98 11.46
N TYR A 30 3.01 -11.92 10.91
CA TYR A 30 2.78 -10.67 11.64
C TYR A 30 1.71 -10.80 12.73
N SER A 31 0.72 -11.67 12.56
CA SER A 31 -0.33 -11.90 13.55
C SER A 31 0.15 -12.56 14.85
N ARG A 32 1.38 -13.09 14.88
CA ARG A 32 2.02 -13.63 16.11
C ARG A 32 2.51 -12.53 17.05
N ILE A 33 2.65 -11.31 16.56
CA ILE A 33 3.08 -10.17 17.37
C ILE A 33 1.86 -9.66 18.13
N ASP A 34 1.90 -9.69 19.46
CA ASP A 34 0.87 -9.05 20.27
C ASP A 34 1.04 -7.51 20.25
N PRO A 35 0.09 -6.75 19.67
CA PRO A 35 0.20 -5.30 19.61
C PRO A 35 -0.22 -4.61 20.92
N LEU A 36 -0.90 -5.31 21.84
CA LEU A 36 -1.51 -4.71 23.02
C LEU A 36 -0.50 -4.09 24.00
N PRO A 37 0.69 -4.65 24.26
CA PRO A 37 1.66 -4.04 25.17
C PRO A 37 2.09 -2.63 24.73
N THR A 38 2.33 -2.45 23.43
CA THR A 38 2.70 -1.15 22.86
C THR A 38 1.52 -0.18 22.93
N LEU A 39 0.31 -0.61 22.55
CA LEU A 39 -0.89 0.21 22.60
C LEU A 39 -1.28 0.62 24.02
N ALA A 40 -1.15 -0.28 25.00
CA ALA A 40 -1.41 0.00 26.40
C ALA A 40 -0.43 1.02 26.96
N THR A 41 0.85 0.93 26.58
CA THR A 41 1.87 1.91 26.97
C THR A 41 1.58 3.29 26.38
N LEU A 42 1.27 3.35 25.09
CA LEU A 42 0.89 4.59 24.42
C LEU A 42 -0.38 5.21 25.02
N SER A 43 -1.38 4.37 25.31
CA SER A 43 -2.63 4.76 25.96
C SER A 43 -2.38 5.46 27.30
N ARG A 44 -1.56 4.87 28.17
CA ARG A 44 -1.20 5.46 29.47
C ARG A 44 -0.47 6.80 29.31
N HIS A 45 0.50 6.87 28.39
CA HIS A 45 1.32 8.07 28.20
C HIS A 45 0.56 9.23 27.55
N LYS A 46 -0.45 8.94 26.73
CA LYS A 46 -1.22 9.96 26.00
C LYS A 46 -2.60 10.22 26.60
N ALA A 47 -2.99 9.46 27.63
CA ALA A 47 -4.34 9.48 28.20
C ALA A 47 -5.46 9.28 27.15
N ILE A 48 -5.21 8.40 26.16
CA ILE A 48 -6.17 8.06 25.10
C ILE A 48 -6.59 6.60 25.28
N PRO A 49 -7.89 6.26 25.26
CA PRO A 49 -8.34 4.87 25.37
C PRO A 49 -7.75 3.97 24.26
N VAL A 50 -7.34 2.74 24.61
CA VAL A 50 -6.77 1.77 23.66
C VAL A 50 -7.68 1.57 22.44
N GLY A 51 -8.99 1.42 22.64
CA GLY A 51 -9.94 1.26 21.53
C GLY A 51 -9.98 2.47 20.58
N ALA A 52 -9.78 3.69 21.09
CA ALA A 52 -9.68 4.89 20.27
C ALA A 52 -8.37 4.93 19.47
N LEU A 53 -7.25 4.49 20.07
CA LEU A 53 -5.97 4.34 19.37
C LEU A 53 -6.07 3.28 18.26
N VAL A 54 -6.69 2.13 18.53
CA VAL A 54 -6.92 1.08 17.52
C VAL A 54 -7.79 1.62 16.39
N ARG A 55 -8.90 2.30 16.71
CA ARG A 55 -9.77 2.91 15.70
C ARG A 55 -9.02 3.93 14.85
N PHE A 56 -8.19 4.78 15.46
CA PHE A 56 -7.34 5.74 14.74
C PHE A 56 -6.35 5.02 13.81
N ILE A 57 -5.64 4.01 14.31
CA ILE A 57 -4.65 3.27 13.52
C ILE A 57 -5.33 2.58 12.32
N LEU A 58 -6.44 1.86 12.55
CA LEU A 58 -7.20 1.23 11.48
C LEU A 58 -7.73 2.28 10.48
N ALA A 59 -8.33 3.37 10.97
CA ALA A 59 -8.86 4.42 10.11
C ALA A 59 -7.78 5.26 9.40
N ARG A 60 -6.52 5.25 9.86
CA ARG A 60 -5.42 6.02 9.26
C ARG A 60 -4.57 5.18 8.30
N TYR A 61 -4.37 3.91 8.64
CA TYR A 61 -3.43 3.03 7.95
C TYR A 61 -4.11 1.90 7.17
N CYS A 62 -5.34 1.50 7.50
CA CYS A 62 -6.11 0.61 6.62
C CYS A 62 -6.80 1.39 5.50
N THR A 63 -7.11 2.68 5.72
CA THR A 63 -7.55 3.56 4.64
C THR A 63 -6.41 4.01 3.76
N SER A 64 -5.13 3.91 4.18
CA SER A 64 -4.01 4.45 3.39
C SER A 64 -3.88 3.81 2.00
N GLY A 65 -4.31 2.56 1.82
CA GLY A 65 -4.44 1.93 0.50
C GLY A 65 -5.56 2.54 -0.35
N SER A 66 -6.65 2.95 0.29
CA SER A 66 -7.74 3.72 -0.34
C SER A 66 -7.35 5.19 -0.55
N ASP A 67 -6.57 5.80 0.34
CA ASP A 67 -6.03 7.16 0.22
C ASP A 67 -5.01 7.21 -0.92
N ALA A 68 -4.14 6.20 -1.05
CA ALA A 68 -3.25 6.05 -2.20
C ALA A 68 -4.01 5.89 -3.53
N LEU A 69 -5.15 5.17 -3.54
CA LEU A 69 -6.07 5.07 -4.68
C LEU A 69 -6.84 6.38 -4.95
N LEU A 70 -7.15 7.16 -3.93
CA LEU A 70 -7.82 8.46 -4.03
C LEU A 70 -6.86 9.57 -4.51
N GLU A 71 -5.60 9.53 -4.07
CA GLU A 71 -4.56 10.51 -4.39
C GLU A 71 -3.86 10.22 -5.74
N MET A 72 -3.54 8.95 -6.06
CA MET A 72 -2.99 8.58 -7.38
C MET A 72 -4.07 8.37 -8.44
N GLY A 73 -5.31 8.14 -8.01
CA GLY A 73 -6.43 7.75 -8.86
C GLY A 73 -6.39 6.28 -9.28
N PRO A 74 -7.55 5.61 -9.41
CA PRO A 74 -7.62 4.17 -9.72
C PRO A 74 -7.10 3.81 -11.12
N ARG A 75 -6.85 4.81 -11.97
CA ARG A 75 -6.29 4.63 -13.31
C ARG A 75 -4.81 4.21 -13.27
N VAL A 76 -4.00 4.86 -12.42
CA VAL A 76 -2.56 4.59 -12.33
C VAL A 76 -2.33 3.21 -11.70
N VAL A 77 -3.09 2.86 -10.67
CA VAL A 77 -3.01 1.54 -10.03
C VAL A 77 -3.41 0.42 -10.99
N ARG A 78 -4.49 0.59 -11.77
CA ARG A 78 -4.87 -0.40 -12.80
C ARG A 78 -3.82 -0.55 -13.90
N GLN A 79 -3.19 0.55 -14.32
CA GLN A 79 -2.10 0.49 -15.30
C GLN A 79 -0.89 -0.30 -14.78
N MET A 80 -0.52 -0.12 -13.51
CA MET A 80 0.56 -0.90 -12.89
C MET A 80 0.22 -2.39 -12.81
N ASP A 81 -1.02 -2.73 -12.42
CA ASP A 81 -1.51 -4.12 -12.39
C ASP A 81 -1.49 -4.78 -13.78
N GLU A 82 -1.96 -4.07 -14.81
CA GLU A 82 -1.94 -4.56 -16.20
C GLU A 82 -0.52 -4.88 -16.69
N ILE A 83 0.46 -4.05 -16.35
CA ILE A 83 1.88 -4.28 -16.69
C ILE A 83 2.40 -5.56 -16.04
N VAL A 84 2.10 -5.78 -14.75
CA VAL A 84 2.53 -6.99 -14.03
C VAL A 84 1.84 -8.22 -14.60
N ARG A 85 0.52 -8.19 -14.79
CA ARG A 85 -0.25 -9.32 -15.33
C ARG A 85 0.20 -9.70 -16.74
N ALA A 86 0.52 -8.73 -17.59
CA ALA A 86 1.01 -8.99 -18.94
C ALA A 86 2.39 -9.69 -18.92
N ALA A 87 3.30 -9.28 -18.03
CA ALA A 87 4.60 -9.93 -17.89
C ALA A 87 4.48 -11.35 -17.33
N GLU A 88 3.63 -11.56 -16.32
CA GLU A 88 3.42 -12.91 -15.77
C GLU A 88 2.75 -13.83 -16.78
N ALA A 89 1.82 -13.33 -17.60
CA ALA A 89 1.21 -14.12 -18.68
C ALA A 89 2.23 -14.53 -19.76
N ALA A 90 3.24 -13.69 -20.02
CA ALA A 90 4.32 -14.02 -20.95
C ALA A 90 5.35 -15.00 -20.34
N GLY A 91 5.49 -15.01 -19.01
CA GLY A 91 6.24 -16.02 -18.26
C GLY A 91 7.75 -16.01 -18.48
N SER A 92 8.32 -14.95 -19.07
CA SER A 92 9.75 -14.84 -19.38
C SER A 92 10.46 -13.77 -18.56
N ASP A 93 11.75 -13.97 -18.29
CA ASP A 93 12.56 -13.01 -17.55
C ASP A 93 12.71 -11.69 -18.32
N ASP A 94 12.76 -11.75 -19.65
CA ASP A 94 12.82 -10.57 -20.50
C ASP A 94 11.53 -9.72 -20.39
N ALA A 95 10.37 -10.38 -20.30
CA ALA A 95 9.08 -9.71 -20.08
C ALA A 95 9.00 -9.10 -18.67
N ARG A 96 9.52 -9.80 -17.65
CA ARG A 96 9.61 -9.26 -16.28
C ARG A 96 10.54 -8.05 -16.19
N LEU A 97 11.69 -8.08 -16.86
CA LEU A 97 12.62 -6.94 -16.92
C LEU A 97 11.99 -5.73 -17.61
N HIS A 98 11.26 -5.95 -18.71
CA HIS A 98 10.51 -4.89 -19.38
C HIS A 98 9.43 -4.29 -18.48
N ALA A 99 8.66 -5.13 -17.78
CA ALA A 99 7.66 -4.65 -16.82
C ALA A 99 8.30 -3.86 -15.67
N TYR A 100 9.43 -4.33 -15.13
CA TYR A 100 10.16 -3.59 -14.09
C TYR A 100 10.60 -2.21 -14.57
N ALA A 101 11.12 -2.09 -15.79
CA ALA A 101 11.51 -0.80 -16.37
C ALA A 101 10.30 0.14 -16.52
N ALA A 102 9.15 -0.37 -16.96
CA ALA A 102 7.92 0.41 -17.08
C ALA A 102 7.39 0.89 -15.71
N LEU A 103 7.38 0.00 -14.71
CA LEU A 103 7.00 0.34 -13.33
C LEU A 103 7.95 1.39 -12.73
N LYS A 104 9.26 1.26 -12.97
CA LYS A 104 10.26 2.25 -12.54
C LYS A 104 9.97 3.63 -13.13
N GLY A 105 9.51 3.71 -14.38
CA GLY A 105 9.09 4.97 -15.01
C GLY A 105 7.88 5.61 -14.31
N ILE A 106 6.88 4.81 -13.96
CA ILE A 106 5.69 5.28 -13.21
C ILE A 106 6.10 5.77 -11.82
N VAL A 107 6.96 5.03 -11.11
CA VAL A 107 7.48 5.44 -9.80
C VAL A 107 8.27 6.74 -9.89
N ALA A 108 9.16 6.88 -10.88
CA ALA A 108 9.92 8.10 -11.08
C ALA A 108 9.02 9.31 -11.34
N TRP A 109 7.94 9.14 -12.11
CA TRP A 109 6.95 10.20 -12.33
C TRP A 109 6.21 10.59 -11.04
N LEU A 110 5.83 9.62 -10.22
CA LEU A 110 5.18 9.86 -8.92
C LEU A 110 6.11 10.55 -7.90
N GLN A 111 7.43 10.41 -8.05
CA GLN A 111 8.42 11.07 -7.19
C GLN A 111 8.59 12.56 -7.50
N VAL A 112 8.34 13.02 -8.73
CA VAL A 112 8.52 14.42 -9.15
C VAL A 112 7.88 15.46 -8.19
N PRO A 113 6.59 15.36 -7.81
CA PRO A 113 5.99 16.30 -6.86
C PRO A 113 6.50 16.16 -5.42
N LEU A 114 7.17 15.05 -5.06
CA LEU A 114 7.80 14.87 -3.76
C LEU A 114 9.15 15.60 -3.69
N ASP A 115 9.89 15.61 -4.81
CA ASP A 115 11.20 16.26 -4.93
C ASP A 115 11.09 17.77 -5.22
N ASP A 116 9.99 18.21 -5.84
CA ASP A 116 9.66 19.63 -6.07
C ASP A 116 8.27 19.97 -5.50
N PRO A 117 8.20 20.50 -4.25
CA PRO A 117 6.94 20.91 -3.62
C PRO A 117 6.21 22.04 -4.36
N GLY A 118 6.88 22.72 -5.30
CA GLY A 118 6.30 23.76 -6.15
C GLY A 118 5.79 23.25 -7.51
N TRP A 119 5.93 21.95 -7.78
CA TRP A 119 5.51 21.35 -9.05
C TRP A 119 3.99 21.42 -9.22
N GLN A 120 3.55 21.94 -10.38
CA GLN A 120 2.15 21.93 -10.78
C GLN A 120 1.97 21.21 -12.12
N PRO A 121 1.04 20.25 -12.22
CA PRO A 121 0.73 19.64 -13.50
C PRO A 121 0.21 20.70 -14.48
N GLY A 122 0.86 20.84 -15.65
CA GLY A 122 0.42 21.72 -16.73
C GLY A 122 1.08 23.11 -16.84
N ARG A 123 2.04 23.48 -15.96
CA ARG A 123 2.89 24.68 -16.16
C ARG A 123 4.30 24.30 -16.58
N GLY A 124 4.45 23.95 -17.86
CA GLY A 124 5.74 23.69 -18.51
C GLY A 124 5.78 24.24 -19.93
N ALA A 125 6.32 25.45 -20.07
CA ALA A 125 6.88 26.08 -21.28
C ALA A 125 6.02 26.18 -22.57
N PHE A 126 5.15 27.19 -22.62
CA PHE A 126 5.00 28.02 -23.83
C PHE A 126 5.19 29.49 -23.44
N ARG A 127 6.45 29.93 -23.36
CA ARG A 127 6.76 31.36 -23.56
C ARG A 127 7.04 31.53 -25.05
N GLN A 128 5.99 31.80 -25.83
CA GLN A 128 6.18 32.55 -27.06
C GLN A 128 6.44 34.00 -26.63
N THR A 129 7.58 34.54 -27.03
CA THR A 129 7.91 35.96 -26.89
C THR A 129 7.86 36.54 -28.31
N PRO A 130 7.29 37.74 -28.52
CA PRO A 130 6.93 38.26 -29.84
C PRO A 130 8.13 38.56 -30.74
#